data_AF-A0AAV0JCL5-F1
#
_entry.id   AF-A0AAV0JCL5-F1
#
_cell.length_a   1.000
_cell.length_b   1.000
_cell.length_c   1.000
_cell.angle_alpha   90.00
_cell.angle_beta   90.00
_cell.angle_gamma   90.00
#
_symmetry.space_group_name_H-M   'P 1'
#
loop_
_entity.id
_entity.type
_entity.pdbx_description
1 polymer ?
#
loop_
_entity_poly.entity_id
_entity_poly.type
_entity_poly.pdbx_seq_one_letter_code
_entity_poly.pdbx_strand_id
1 'polypeptide(L)'
;MPAGHGLRSRTRDSFSRPFRKRGYIPLTTYLRTFKVGGRIIRKRIHVRIEHVIPSRCTEELRLRKKKNDELKAAAKARGEVISTKRQPEGPKPGFMVEGATLETVTPIPYDVTNDLKGGY
;
A
#
# COMPACT_ATOMS: atom_id res chain seq x y z
N MET A 1 -35.82 -19.58 -15.91
CA MET A 1 -34.59 -19.87 -16.68
C MET A 1 -33.45 -20.10 -15.70
N PRO A 2 -32.90 -21.31 -15.54
CA PRO A 2 -31.71 -21.51 -14.72
C PRO A 2 -30.54 -20.76 -15.37
N ALA A 3 -29.85 -19.92 -14.59
CA ALA A 3 -28.77 -19.09 -15.11
C ALA A 3 -27.57 -19.98 -15.52
N GLY A 4 -27.37 -20.13 -16.84
CA GLY A 4 -26.11 -20.62 -17.38
C GLY A 4 -25.04 -19.56 -17.16
N HIS A 5 -24.38 -19.58 -16.00
CA HIS A 5 -23.24 -18.69 -15.75
C HIS A 5 -22.05 -19.20 -16.55
N GLY A 6 -21.85 -18.62 -17.74
CA GLY A 6 -20.68 -18.92 -18.57
C GLY A 6 -19.39 -18.65 -17.80
N LEU A 7 -18.43 -19.58 -17.89
CA LEU A 7 -17.18 -19.60 -17.13
C LEU A 7 -16.34 -18.31 -17.25
N ARG A 8 -16.55 -17.53 -18.32
CA ARG A 8 -15.83 -16.28 -18.62
C ARG A 8 -16.75 -15.06 -18.77
N SER A 9 -17.99 -15.14 -18.31
CA SER A 9 -18.91 -13.99 -18.32
C SER A 9 -18.36 -12.84 -17.47
N ARG A 10 -18.47 -11.59 -17.96
CA ARG A 10 -18.01 -10.35 -17.29
C ARG A 10 -16.49 -10.25 -17.00
N THR A 11 -15.66 -10.95 -17.77
CA THR A 11 -14.21 -10.97 -17.51
C THR A 11 -13.37 -10.06 -18.41
N ARG A 12 -14.01 -9.17 -19.19
CA ARG A 12 -13.36 -8.25 -20.13
C ARG A 12 -12.24 -7.46 -19.46
N ASP A 13 -12.57 -6.74 -18.40
CA ASP A 13 -11.61 -5.85 -17.74
C ASP A 13 -10.64 -6.65 -16.85
N SER A 14 -11.09 -7.76 -16.25
CA SER A 14 -10.27 -8.64 -15.41
C SER A 14 -9.15 -9.38 -16.16
N PHE A 15 -9.35 -9.76 -17.42
CA PHE A 15 -8.32 -10.40 -18.26
C PHE A 15 -7.57 -9.40 -19.15
N SER A 16 -8.09 -8.20 -19.36
CA SER A 16 -7.39 -7.17 -20.13
C SER A 16 -6.19 -6.61 -19.36
N ARG A 17 -5.07 -6.36 -20.07
CA ARG A 17 -3.90 -5.71 -19.47
C ARG A 17 -4.00 -4.19 -19.66
N PRO A 18 -3.65 -3.39 -18.64
CA PRO A 18 -3.73 -1.94 -18.73
C PRO A 18 -2.73 -1.38 -19.76
N PHE A 19 -2.92 -0.11 -20.11
CA PHE A 19 -2.03 0.61 -21.03
C PHE A 19 -0.55 0.49 -20.58
N ARG A 20 0.38 0.34 -21.53
CA ARG A 20 1.82 0.10 -21.30
C ARG A 20 2.18 -1.19 -20.55
N LYS A 21 1.22 -2.10 -20.36
CA LYS A 21 1.46 -3.46 -19.86
C LYS A 21 1.11 -4.53 -20.91
N ARG A 22 1.06 -4.19 -22.20
CA ARG A 22 0.81 -5.14 -23.30
C ARG A 22 2.13 -5.78 -23.77
N GLY A 23 2.08 -7.00 -24.34
CA GLY A 23 3.26 -7.74 -24.80
C GLY A 23 3.68 -8.90 -23.88
N TYR A 24 4.76 -9.59 -24.23
CA TYR A 24 5.25 -10.76 -23.47
C TYR A 24 5.73 -10.35 -22.06
N ILE A 25 5.38 -11.15 -21.04
CA ILE A 25 5.81 -10.90 -19.65
C ILE A 25 7.29 -11.27 -19.53
N PRO A 26 8.12 -10.50 -18.79
CA PRO A 26 9.53 -10.86 -18.60
C PRO A 26 9.68 -12.24 -17.95
N LEU A 27 10.73 -12.97 -18.37
CA LEU A 27 11.03 -14.33 -17.92
C LEU A 27 11.29 -14.43 -16.41
N THR A 28 11.64 -13.32 -15.75
CA THR A 28 11.88 -13.24 -14.30
C THR A 28 10.66 -13.64 -13.47
N THR A 29 9.45 -13.42 -13.99
CA THR A 29 8.21 -13.89 -13.34
C THR A 29 8.17 -15.42 -13.33
N TYR A 30 8.65 -16.08 -14.39
CA TYR A 30 8.59 -17.54 -14.53
C TYR A 30 9.62 -18.28 -13.67
N LEU A 31 10.79 -17.69 -13.47
CA LEU A 31 11.96 -18.35 -12.86
C LEU A 31 11.99 -18.26 -11.32
N ARG A 32 10.94 -17.77 -10.68
CA ARG A 32 10.90 -17.52 -9.24
C ARG A 32 10.35 -18.73 -8.45
N THR A 33 11.06 -19.18 -7.42
CA THR A 33 10.64 -20.32 -6.56
C THR A 33 9.94 -19.85 -5.28
N PHE A 34 8.94 -20.61 -4.79
CA PHE A 34 8.13 -20.24 -3.61
C PHE A 34 8.04 -21.35 -2.54
N LYS A 35 7.80 -20.97 -1.27
CA LYS A 35 7.49 -21.86 -0.12
C LYS A 35 6.18 -21.44 0.58
N VAL A 36 5.44 -22.38 1.20
CA VAL A 36 4.04 -22.19 1.67
C VAL A 36 3.84 -22.51 3.16
N GLY A 37 3.08 -21.69 3.94
CA GLY A 37 2.48 -22.10 5.23
C GLY A 37 1.78 -21.05 6.12
N GLY A 38 0.47 -21.25 6.44
CA GLY A 38 -0.37 -20.59 7.48
C GLY A 38 -1.85 -20.38 7.02
N ARG A 39 -2.88 -21.02 7.61
CA ARG A 39 -4.15 -21.46 6.92
C ARG A 39 -5.38 -20.51 6.85
N ILE A 40 -6.19 -20.71 5.78
CA ILE A 40 -7.64 -20.42 5.48
C ILE A 40 -8.14 -21.64 4.65
N ILE A 41 -9.47 -21.97 4.58
CA ILE A 41 -9.97 -23.17 3.83
C ILE A 41 -9.30 -23.25 2.46
N ARG A 42 -8.46 -24.28 2.30
CA ARG A 42 -7.46 -24.33 1.24
C ARG A 42 -8.11 -24.88 -0.02
N LYS A 43 -8.67 -24.00 -0.85
CA LYS A 43 -8.82 -24.34 -2.27
C LYS A 43 -7.42 -24.43 -2.88
N ARG A 44 -7.02 -25.61 -3.31
CA ARG A 44 -5.81 -25.80 -4.12
C ARG A 44 -6.16 -25.43 -5.55
N ILE A 45 -5.77 -24.22 -5.95
CA ILE A 45 -5.91 -23.76 -7.33
C ILE A 45 -4.55 -23.97 -8.00
N HIS A 46 -4.54 -24.72 -9.10
CA HIS A 46 -3.35 -24.83 -9.94
C HIS A 46 -3.29 -23.59 -10.83
N VAL A 47 -2.34 -22.71 -10.54
CA VAL A 47 -2.15 -21.45 -11.28
C VAL A 47 -0.71 -21.39 -11.76
N ARG A 48 -0.50 -20.96 -13.01
CA ARG A 48 0.86 -20.69 -13.51
C ARG A 48 1.45 -19.50 -12.77
N ILE A 49 2.76 -19.54 -12.57
CA ILE A 49 3.49 -18.52 -11.84
C ILE A 49 3.32 -17.09 -12.40
N GLU A 50 3.07 -16.94 -13.70
CA GLU A 50 2.80 -15.64 -14.35
C GLU A 50 1.67 -14.84 -13.71
N HIS A 51 0.69 -15.52 -13.14
CA HIS A 51 -0.48 -14.90 -12.50
C HIS A 51 -0.29 -14.72 -10.99
N VAL A 52 0.86 -15.12 -10.44
CA VAL A 52 1.17 -15.04 -9.01
C VAL A 52 2.12 -13.87 -8.76
N ILE A 53 1.62 -12.85 -8.06
CA ILE A 53 2.43 -11.71 -7.62
C ILE A 53 2.78 -11.89 -6.14
N PRO A 54 4.06 -11.73 -5.74
CA PRO A 54 4.43 -11.80 -4.34
C PRO A 54 3.82 -10.62 -3.57
N SER A 55 3.18 -10.93 -2.44
CA SER A 55 2.63 -9.89 -1.57
C SER A 55 3.74 -9.22 -0.75
N ARG A 56 3.85 -7.90 -0.89
CA ARG A 56 4.79 -7.08 -0.10
C ARG A 56 4.29 -6.76 1.31
N CYS A 57 3.05 -7.08 1.65
CA CYS A 57 2.48 -6.74 2.98
C CYS A 57 3.23 -7.41 4.15
N THR A 58 3.91 -8.54 3.90
CA THR A 58 4.66 -9.27 4.94
C THR A 58 6.13 -8.88 5.03
N GLU A 59 6.67 -8.16 4.03
CA GLU A 59 8.09 -7.81 3.96
C GLU A 59 8.46 -6.84 5.08
N GLU A 60 7.68 -5.77 5.26
CA GLU A 60 7.87 -4.79 6.33
C GLU A 60 7.80 -5.44 7.72
N LEU A 61 6.82 -6.33 7.94
CA LEU A 61 6.65 -7.03 9.20
C LEU A 61 7.84 -7.95 9.52
N ARG A 62 8.40 -8.63 8.51
CA ARG A 62 9.61 -9.46 8.67
C ARG A 62 10.83 -8.62 8.99
N LEU A 63 11.07 -7.56 8.23
CA LEU A 63 12.21 -6.65 8.46
C LEU A 63 12.14 -6.02 9.86
N ARG A 64 10.94 -5.62 10.28
CA ARG A 64 10.73 -5.09 11.63
C ARG A 64 10.99 -6.13 12.72
N LYS A 65 10.55 -7.38 12.55
CA LYS A 65 10.85 -8.45 13.51
C LYS A 65 12.36 -8.61 13.67
N LYS A 66 13.09 -8.70 12.55
CA LYS A 66 14.55 -8.80 12.55
C LYS A 66 15.20 -7.62 13.29
N LYS A 67 14.82 -6.39 12.94
CA LYS A 67 15.31 -5.18 13.61
C LYS A 67 14.99 -5.16 15.11
N ASN A 68 13.80 -5.61 15.50
CA ASN A 68 13.39 -5.67 16.90
C ASN A 68 14.20 -6.70 17.68
N ASP A 69 14.49 -7.85 17.08
CA ASP A 69 15.29 -8.91 17.70
C ASP A 69 16.75 -8.46 17.88
N GLU A 70 17.31 -7.75 16.90
CA GLU A 70 18.63 -7.10 17.00
C GLU A 70 18.68 -6.07 18.14
N LEU A 71 17.67 -5.19 18.26
CA LEU A 71 17.59 -4.19 19.34
C LEU A 71 17.48 -4.84 20.72
N LYS A 72 16.69 -5.93 20.85
CA LYS A 72 16.58 -6.68 22.10
C LYS A 72 17.88 -7.36 22.48
N ALA A 73 18.60 -7.92 21.51
CA ALA A 73 19.90 -8.54 21.75
C ALA A 73 20.93 -7.50 22.24
N ALA A 74 21.00 -6.33 21.59
CA ALA A 74 21.88 -5.24 21.98
C ALA A 74 21.53 -4.68 23.38
N ALA A 75 20.25 -4.51 23.68
CA ALA A 75 19.76 -4.08 24.99
C ALA A 75 20.17 -5.05 26.10
N LYS A 76 19.99 -6.36 25.85
CA LYS A 76 20.39 -7.42 26.77
C LYS A 76 21.89 -7.42 27.04
N ALA A 77 22.71 -7.15 26.02
CA ALA A 77 24.16 -7.03 26.19
C ALA A 77 24.56 -5.80 27.03
N ARG A 78 23.82 -4.69 26.91
CA ARG A 78 24.02 -3.47 27.73
C ARG A 78 23.38 -3.52 29.12
N GLY A 79 22.50 -4.49 29.39
CA GLY A 79 21.72 -4.56 30.63
C GLY A 79 20.53 -3.59 30.69
N GLU A 80 20.14 -3.00 29.55
CA GLU A 80 19.03 -2.04 29.45
C GLU A 80 17.73 -2.75 29.07
N VAL A 81 16.59 -2.24 29.56
CA VAL A 81 15.25 -2.69 29.15
C VAL A 81 14.69 -1.75 28.10
N ILE A 82 14.50 -2.23 26.86
CA ILE A 82 14.01 -1.41 25.73
C ILE A 82 12.59 -1.83 25.31
N SER A 83 11.72 -0.83 25.08
CA SER A 83 10.41 -1.04 24.45
C SER A 83 10.51 -1.00 22.93
N THR A 84 10.14 -2.09 22.25
CA THR A 84 10.12 -2.20 20.77
C THR A 84 8.71 -2.03 20.17
N LYS A 85 7.76 -1.51 20.95
CA LYS A 85 6.39 -1.21 20.51
C LYS A 85 6.40 0.04 19.62
N ARG A 86 5.54 0.05 18.60
CA ARG A 86 5.29 1.26 17.78
C ARG A 86 4.57 2.30 18.64
N GLN A 87 5.04 3.54 18.61
CA GLN A 87 4.36 4.66 19.24
C GLN A 87 3.55 5.43 18.19
N PRO A 88 2.34 5.90 18.52
CA PRO A 88 1.62 6.84 17.66
C PRO A 88 2.40 8.16 17.57
N GLU A 89 2.11 8.96 16.54
CA GLU A 89 2.69 10.30 16.43
C GLU A 89 2.26 11.15 17.63
N GLY A 90 3.23 11.66 18.37
CA GLY A 90 3.00 12.55 19.51
C GLY A 90 2.72 13.99 19.06
N PRO A 91 2.37 14.89 19.98
CA PRO A 91 2.29 16.31 19.67
C PRO A 91 3.64 16.80 19.15
N LYS A 92 3.61 17.64 18.10
CA LYS A 92 4.83 18.24 17.56
C LYS A 92 5.53 19.05 18.67
N PRO A 93 6.85 18.87 18.89
CA PRO A 93 7.58 19.70 19.82
C PRO A 93 7.59 21.16 19.34
N GLY A 94 7.74 22.11 20.27
CA GLY A 94 7.93 23.51 19.92
C GLY A 94 9.18 23.70 19.07
N PHE A 95 9.09 24.53 18.05
CA PHE A 95 10.23 24.92 17.21
C PHE A 95 10.22 26.43 17.00
N MET A 96 11.40 27.06 16.98
CA MET A 96 11.54 28.47 16.66
C MET A 96 11.49 28.65 15.14
N VAL A 97 10.67 29.59 14.67
CA VAL A 97 10.62 30.00 13.26
C VAL A 97 11.35 31.32 13.15
N GLU A 98 12.54 31.33 12.56
CA GLU A 98 13.27 32.56 12.26
C GLU A 98 13.00 32.99 10.81
N GLY A 99 12.81 34.31 10.59
CA GLY A 99 12.81 34.91 9.26
C GLY A 99 11.52 34.83 8.45
N ALA A 100 10.36 34.61 9.08
CA ALA A 100 9.07 34.67 8.36
C ALA A 100 8.75 36.13 7.98
N THR A 101 8.75 36.45 6.68
CA THR A 101 8.10 37.67 6.17
C THR A 101 6.60 37.54 6.40
N LEU A 102 6.09 38.26 7.40
CA LEU A 102 4.67 38.23 7.78
C LEU A 102 3.87 39.02 6.74
N GLU A 103 3.24 38.31 5.80
CA GLU A 103 2.26 38.90 4.91
C GLU A 103 0.88 38.91 5.59
N THR A 104 0.30 40.10 5.72
CA THR A 104 -1.05 40.24 6.28
C THR A 104 -2.06 39.98 5.17
N VAL A 105 -2.66 38.80 5.16
CA VAL A 105 -3.74 38.46 4.22
C VAL A 105 -5.08 38.88 4.83
N THR A 106 -5.75 39.85 4.21
CA THR A 106 -7.13 40.22 4.56
C THR A 106 -8.13 39.32 3.83
N PRO A 107 -9.28 38.95 4.44
CA PRO A 107 -10.29 38.16 3.76
C PRO A 107 -10.80 38.90 2.52
N ILE A 108 -10.83 38.21 1.38
CA ILE A 108 -11.45 38.72 0.16
C ILE A 108 -12.97 38.62 0.35
N PRO A 109 -13.74 39.69 0.09
CA PRO A 109 -15.20 39.64 0.15
C PRO A 109 -15.76 38.62 -0.86
N TYR A 110 -16.86 37.95 -0.52
CA TYR A 110 -17.50 36.98 -1.40
C TYR A 110 -18.08 37.68 -2.64
N ASP A 111 -17.58 37.33 -3.82
CA ASP A 111 -18.27 37.59 -5.07
C ASP A 111 -19.35 36.52 -5.25
N VAL A 112 -20.62 36.95 -5.26
CA VAL A 112 -21.73 36.09 -5.66
C VAL A 112 -21.78 36.10 -7.19
N THR A 113 -20.84 35.38 -7.84
CA THR A 113 -20.97 35.11 -9.28
C THR A 113 -22.10 34.11 -9.46
N ASN A 114 -23.28 34.64 -9.76
CA ASN A 114 -24.42 33.85 -10.18
C ASN A 114 -24.11 33.37 -11.61
N ASP A 115 -23.32 32.30 -11.72
CA ASP A 115 -23.09 31.57 -12.96
C ASP A 115 -24.37 30.82 -13.33
N LEU A 116 -25.43 31.59 -13.62
CA LEU A 116 -26.46 31.17 -14.53
C LEU A 116 -25.75 30.92 -15.86
N LYS A 117 -25.29 29.67 -16.03
CA LYS A 117 -25.13 29.08 -17.35
C LYS A 117 -26.44 29.35 -18.08
N GLY A 118 -26.41 30.40 -18.90
CA GLY A 118 -27.47 30.73 -19.80
C GLY A 118 -27.73 29.55 -20.72
N GLY A 119 -29.02 29.34 -20.98
CA GLY A 119 -29.56 28.99 -22.29
C GLY A 119 -29.11 27.67 -22.92
N TYR A 120 -30.05 26.72 -22.91
CA TYR A 120 -30.13 25.47 -23.66
C TYR A 120 -29.33 24.28 -23.14
#